data_AF-A0A8K1DD97-F1
#
_entry.id   AF-A0A8K1DD97-F1
#
_cell.length_a   1.000
_cell.length_b   1.000
_cell.length_c   1.000
_cell.angle_alpha   90.00
_cell.angle_beta   90.00
_cell.angle_gamma   90.00
#
_symmetry.space_group_name_H-M   'P 1'
#
loop_
_entity.id
_entity.type
_entity.pdbx_description
1 polymer ?
#
loop_
_entity_poly.entity_id
_entity_poly.type
_entity_poly.pdbx_seq_one_letter_code
_entity_poly.pdbx_strand_id
1 'polypeptide(L)'
;MKTLSYVAYMQPISSKRLVEVRGSGVYLHLKLLEQLAYIEHQNVGRLKIYNTTEKFQKYFGIQGDKDLLKQKLFTKVRSSNQSSPSQPLPQTENVESMTQPSQ
;
A
#
# COMPACT_ATOMS: atom_id res chain seq x y z
N MET A 1 7.80 8.67 8.29
CA MET A 1 7.12 7.39 7.99
C MET A 1 6.96 6.54 9.26
N LYS A 2 5.94 6.80 10.10
CA LYS A 2 5.69 6.02 11.33
C LYS A 2 4.35 5.26 11.29
N THR A 3 3.35 5.82 10.58
CA THR A 3 2.02 5.22 10.40
C THR A 3 2.06 4.02 9.46
N LEU A 4 2.73 4.14 8.30
CA LEU A 4 2.84 3.04 7.33
C LEU A 4 3.49 1.80 7.94
N SER A 5 4.63 1.97 8.62
CA SER A 5 5.33 0.87 9.28
C SER A 5 4.46 0.19 10.36
N TYR A 6 3.61 0.95 11.06
CA TYR A 6 2.71 0.42 12.07
C TYR A 6 1.53 -0.34 11.45
N VAL A 7 0.92 0.18 10.39
CA VAL A 7 -0.14 -0.51 9.63
C VAL A 7 0.40 -1.82 9.06
N ALA A 8 1.57 -1.81 8.45
CA ALA A 8 2.21 -3.00 7.88
C ALA A 8 2.44 -4.12 8.91
N TYR A 9 2.70 -3.74 10.17
CA TYR A 9 2.92 -4.67 11.28
C TYR A 9 1.61 -5.16 11.93
N MET A 10 0.61 -4.27 12.08
CA MET A 10 -0.63 -4.56 12.81
C MET A 10 -1.82 -4.89 11.92
N GLN A 11 -1.63 -4.98 10.60
CA GLN A 11 -2.69 -5.35 9.68
C GLN A 11 -3.28 -6.73 10.03
N PRO A 12 -4.61 -6.91 9.93
CA PRO A 12 -5.60 -5.89 9.62
C PRO A 12 -5.87 -4.94 10.81
N ILE A 13 -5.81 -3.63 10.58
CA ILE A 13 -6.02 -2.61 11.64
C ILE A 13 -7.14 -1.63 11.30
N SER A 14 -7.96 -1.26 12.29
CA SER A 14 -9.07 -0.32 12.10
C SER A 14 -8.65 1.15 12.17
N SER A 15 -9.40 2.02 11.48
CA SER A 15 -9.29 3.48 11.60
C SER A 15 -9.34 3.94 13.05
N LYS A 16 -10.26 3.37 13.84
CA LYS A 16 -10.41 3.67 15.28
C LYS A 16 -9.09 3.43 16.03
N ARG A 17 -8.49 2.25 15.86
CA ARG A 17 -7.26 1.89 16.57
C ARG A 17 -6.07 2.77 16.17
N LEU A 18 -5.99 3.12 14.88
CA LEU A 18 -4.95 4.02 14.39
C LEU A 18 -5.04 5.41 15.03
N VAL A 19 -6.25 5.94 15.19
CA VAL A 19 -6.50 7.23 15.83
C VAL A 19 -6.20 7.18 17.32
N GLU A 20 -6.52 6.07 18.00
CA GLU A 20 -6.19 5.90 19.42
C GLU A 20 -4.67 5.92 19.68
N VAL A 21 -3.87 5.32 18.79
CA VAL A 21 -2.42 5.21 18.97
C VAL A 21 -1.67 6.46 18.50
N ARG A 22 -2.14 7.12 17.43
CA ARG A 22 -1.41 8.23 16.77
C ARG A 22 -2.09 9.60 16.90
N GLY A 23 -3.33 9.64 17.35
CA GLY A 23 -4.15 10.85 17.38
C GLY A 23 -4.82 11.17 16.03
N SER A 24 -5.52 12.30 16.00
CA SER A 24 -6.34 12.74 14.85
C SER A 24 -5.54 13.00 13.56
N GLY A 25 -4.25 13.35 13.66
CA GLY A 25 -3.38 13.58 12.50
C GLY A 25 -3.18 12.34 11.60
N VAL A 26 -3.56 11.15 12.07
CA VAL A 26 -3.40 9.91 11.31
C VAL A 26 -4.22 9.89 10.01
N TYR A 27 -5.36 10.57 9.96
CA TYR A 27 -6.22 10.60 8.77
C TYR A 27 -5.52 11.21 7.55
N LEU A 28 -4.72 12.26 7.76
CA LEU A 28 -3.95 12.89 6.69
C LEU A 28 -2.90 11.91 6.12
N HIS A 29 -2.24 11.16 7.02
CA HIS A 29 -1.29 10.13 6.62
C HIS A 29 -1.96 8.98 5.90
N LEU A 30 -3.12 8.51 6.37
CA LEU A 30 -3.87 7.43 5.71
C LEU A 30 -4.27 7.84 4.29
N LYS A 31 -4.79 9.06 4.12
CA LYS A 31 -5.14 9.59 2.80
C LYS A 31 -3.94 9.63 1.85
N LEU A 32 -2.78 10.10 2.34
CA LEU A 32 -1.55 10.12 1.53
C LEU A 32 -1.09 8.71 1.15
N LEU A 33 -1.12 7.77 2.08
CA LEU A 33 -0.68 6.38 1.85
C LEU A 33 -1.60 5.63 0.89
N GLU A 34 -2.90 5.92 0.96
CA GLU A 34 -3.94 5.42 0.05
C GLU A 34 -3.73 6.00 -1.36
N GLN A 35 -3.48 7.31 -1.48
CA GLN A 35 -3.18 7.96 -2.76
C GLN A 35 -1.89 7.43 -3.42
N LEU A 36 -0.90 7.03 -2.61
CA LEU A 36 0.32 6.38 -3.09
C LEU A 36 0.12 4.88 -3.41
N ALA A 37 -1.07 4.34 -3.14
CA ALA A 37 -1.43 2.93 -3.26
C ALA A 37 -0.51 2.00 -2.46
N TYR A 38 0.00 2.46 -1.30
CA TYR A 38 0.77 1.62 -0.38
C TYR A 38 -0.11 0.90 0.64
N ILE A 39 -1.28 1.47 0.93
CA ILE A 39 -2.30 0.83 1.76
C ILE A 39 -3.62 0.82 1.01
N GLU A 40 -4.44 -0.17 1.31
CA GLU A 40 -5.82 -0.28 0.89
C GLU A 40 -6.73 -0.26 2.12
N HIS A 41 -7.98 0.10 1.91
CA HIS A 41 -8.99 0.05 2.95
C HIS A 41 -10.21 -0.75 2.51
N GLN A 42 -10.75 -1.53 3.45
CA GLN A 42 -12.02 -2.21 3.31
C GLN A 42 -13.03 -1.58 4.26
N ASN A 43 -14.22 -1.28 3.75
CA ASN A 43 -15.31 -0.77 4.57
C ASN A 43 -16.02 -1.95 5.26
N VAL A 44 -15.92 -2.01 6.58
CA VAL A 44 -16.60 -3.01 7.41
C VAL A 44 -17.62 -2.28 8.28
N GLY A 45 -18.83 -2.15 7.74
CA GLY A 45 -19.91 -1.35 8.34
C GLY A 45 -19.53 0.13 8.43
N ARG A 46 -19.46 0.66 9.66
CA ARG A 46 -19.08 2.07 9.93
C ARG A 46 -17.57 2.27 10.10
N LEU A 47 -16.78 1.20 10.13
CA LEU A 47 -15.34 1.25 10.33
C LEU A 47 -14.60 0.97 9.01
N LYS A 48 -13.42 1.57 8.87
CA LYS A 48 -12.49 1.25 7.78
C LYS A 48 -11.37 0.38 8.34
N ILE A 49 -11.09 -0.73 7.69
CA ILE A 49 -9.98 -1.62 8.01
C ILE A 49 -8.90 -1.42 6.97
N TYR A 50 -7.66 -1.19 7.39
CA TYR A 50 -6.53 -0.92 6.53
C TYR A 50 -5.58 -2.11 6.47
N ASN A 51 -5.08 -2.38 5.25
CA ASN A 51 -4.07 -3.39 4.94
C ASN A 51 -3.00 -2.80 4.01
N THR A 52 -1.83 -3.44 3.94
CA THR A 52 -0.81 -3.10 2.95
C THR A 52 -1.09 -3.76 1.60
N THR A 53 -0.90 -3.01 0.52
CA THR A 53 -1.07 -3.51 -0.85
C THR A 53 0.16 -4.28 -1.34
N GLU A 54 0.01 -4.97 -2.47
CA GLU A 54 1.14 -5.59 -3.17
C GLU A 54 2.18 -4.57 -3.65
N LYS A 55 1.78 -3.36 -4.01
CA LYS A 55 2.71 -2.27 -4.39
C LYS A 55 3.66 -1.92 -3.26
N PHE A 56 3.17 -1.87 -2.02
CA PHE A 56 4.02 -1.71 -0.84
C PHE A 56 5.03 -2.86 -0.74
N GLN A 57 4.55 -4.10 -0.85
CA GLN A 57 5.42 -5.28 -0.77
C GLN A 57 6.52 -5.26 -1.84
N LYS A 58 6.17 -4.94 -3.09
CA LYS A 58 7.12 -4.79 -4.20
C LYS A 58 8.11 -3.66 -3.99
N TYR A 59 7.65 -2.50 -3.51
CA TYR A 59 8.51 -1.34 -3.22
C TYR A 59 9.53 -1.63 -2.11
N PHE A 60 9.12 -2.36 -1.06
CA PHE A 60 9.99 -2.73 0.06
C PHE A 60 10.71 -4.08 -0.13
N GLY A 61 10.50 -4.75 -1.27
CA GLY A 61 11.07 -6.06 -1.59
C GLY A 61 10.67 -7.15 -0.59
N ILE A 62 9.43 -7.13 -0.12
CA ILE A 62 8.84 -8.11 0.77
C ILE A 62 8.13 -9.12 -0.13
N GLN A 63 8.71 -10.29 -0.37
CA GLN A 63 8.07 -11.32 -1.18
C GLN A 63 7.01 -12.02 -0.34
N GLY A 64 5.73 -11.60 -0.46
CA GLY A 64 4.52 -12.36 -0.14
C GLY A 64 4.23 -12.78 1.31
N ASP A 65 5.25 -12.95 2.15
CA ASP A 65 5.12 -13.55 3.46
C ASP A 65 5.15 -12.51 4.57
N LYS A 66 4.01 -12.39 5.25
CA LYS A 66 3.81 -11.49 6.41
C LYS A 66 4.80 -11.78 7.54
N ASP A 67 5.29 -13.02 7.66
CA ASP A 67 6.33 -13.38 8.63
C ASP A 67 7.73 -12.92 8.21
N LEU A 68 8.04 -12.93 6.91
CA LEU A 68 9.29 -12.35 6.40
C LEU A 68 9.33 -10.82 6.58
N LEU A 69 8.18 -10.14 6.56
CA LEU A 69 8.10 -8.71 6.87
C LEU A 69 8.53 -8.42 8.31
N LYS A 70 8.02 -9.19 9.28
CA LYS A 70 8.45 -9.09 10.69
C LYS A 70 9.96 -9.31 10.79
N GLN A 71 10.48 -10.37 10.18
CA GLN A 71 11.90 -10.69 10.23
C GLN A 71 12.78 -9.62 9.56
N LYS A 72 12.40 -9.11 8.37
CA LYS A 72 13.17 -8.07 7.66
C LYS A 72 13.08 -6.69 8.31
N LEU A 73 11.97 -6.34 8.95
CA LEU A 73 11.82 -5.05 9.63
C LEU A 73 12.78 -4.91 10.81
N PHE A 74 13.06 -6.00 11.53
CA PHE A 74 14.03 -6.01 12.63
C PHE A 74 15.46 -6.31 12.17
N THR A 75 15.66 -7.06 11.09
CA THR A 75 17.01 -7.38 10.57
C THR A 75 17.61 -6.26 9.70
N LYS A 76 16.81 -5.49 8.93
CA LYS A 76 17.30 -4.44 8.03
C LYS A 76 17.43 -3.06 8.69
N VAL A 77 17.69 -3.03 10.00
CA VAL A 77 18.12 -1.79 10.69
C VAL A 77 19.65 -1.66 10.69
N ARG A 78 20.40 -2.65 10.15
CA ARG A 78 21.88 -2.64 10.22
C ARG A 78 22.66 -2.61 8.91
N SER A 79 22.07 -2.76 7.71
CA SER A 79 22.89 -2.72 6.48
C SER A 79 22.11 -2.33 5.20
N SER A 80 22.59 -1.24 4.59
CA SER A 80 22.78 -0.97 3.16
C SER A 80 21.64 -1.12 2.12
N ASN A 81 21.47 -0.01 1.38
CA ASN A 81 21.60 0.16 -0.07
C ASN A 81 20.83 -0.80 -1.02
N GLN A 82 20.01 -0.20 -1.90
CA GLN A 82 19.46 -0.73 -3.18
C GLN A 82 18.31 -1.75 -3.08
N SER A 83 17.28 -1.79 -3.94
CA SER A 83 17.17 -1.35 -5.34
C SER A 83 15.72 -0.96 -5.65
N SER A 84 15.52 0.11 -6.41
CA SER A 84 14.21 0.53 -6.95
C SER A 84 13.68 -0.49 -7.96
N PRO A 85 12.45 -1.01 -7.84
CA PRO A 85 11.83 -1.75 -8.93
C PRO A 85 11.17 -0.76 -9.90
N SER A 86 11.70 -0.71 -11.11
CA SER A 86 11.12 -0.09 -12.30
C SER A 86 9.65 -0.51 -12.49
N GLN A 87 8.71 0.44 -12.44
CA GLN A 87 7.35 0.23 -12.92
C GLN A 87 7.27 0.69 -14.38
N PRO A 88 6.99 -0.19 -15.35
CA PRO A 88 6.41 0.27 -16.61
C PRO A 88 5.00 0.78 -16.33
N LEU A 89 4.71 2.01 -16.78
CA LEU A 89 3.37 2.58 -16.70
C LEU A 89 2.41 1.68 -17.51
N PRO A 90 1.21 1.33 -16.98
CA PRO A 90 0.16 0.75 -17.82
C PRO A 90 -0.20 1.79 -18.89
N GLN A 91 0.15 1.47 -20.14
CA GLN A 91 -0.33 2.19 -21.30
C GLN A 91 -1.84 2.00 -21.34
N THR A 92 -2.58 3.10 -21.25
CA THR A 92 -4.02 3.08 -21.46
C THR A 92 -4.26 2.56 -22.87
N GLU A 93 -4.75 1.34 -22.94
CA GLU A 93 -5.08 0.60 -24.15
C GLU A 93 -6.11 1.40 -24.95
N ASN A 94 -5.69 1.73 -26.16
CA ASN A 94 -6.45 2.17 -27.31
C ASN A 94 -7.76 1.39 -27.49
N VAL A 95 -8.90 2.01 -27.18
CA VAL A 95 -10.22 1.53 -27.61
C VAL A 95 -10.84 2.53 -28.57
N GLU A 96 -10.37 2.52 -29.82
CA GLU A 96 -11.27 2.87 -30.92
C GLU A 96 -10.79 2.19 -32.20
N SER A 97 -11.38 1.03 -32.47
CA SER A 97 -11.32 0.35 -33.76
C SER A 97 -12.75 -0.01 -34.15
N MET A 98 -13.03 0.20 -35.44
CA MET A 98 -14.24 -0.19 -36.18
C MET A 98 -15.49 0.64 -35.86
N THR A 99 -16.13 1.27 -36.85
CA THR A 99 -16.69 0.54 -38.00
C THR A 99 -16.86 1.48 -39.20
N GLN A 100 -16.29 1.11 -40.35
CA GLN A 100 -16.77 1.57 -41.66
C GLN A 100 -18.15 0.95 -41.93
N PRO A 101 -19.02 1.65 -42.65
CA PRO A 101 -19.65 0.98 -43.78
C PRO A 101 -19.42 1.74 -45.08
N SER A 102 -19.09 0.93 -46.08
CA SER A 102 -19.09 1.23 -47.50
C SER A 102 -20.52 1.55 -47.96
N GLN A 103 -20.70 2.66 -48.68
CA GLN A 103 -21.48 2.88 -49.91
C GLN A 103 -21.37 4.35 -50.32
#